data_AF-A0A6G5AGL7-F1
#
_entry.id   AF-A0A6G5AGL7-F1
#
_cell.length_a   1.000
_cell.length_b   1.000
_cell.length_c   1.000
_cell.angle_alpha   90.00
_cell.angle_beta   90.00
_cell.angle_gamma   90.00
#
_symmetry.space_group_name_H-M   'P 1'
#
loop_
_entity.id
_entity.type
_entity.pdbx_description
1 polymer ?
#
loop_
_entity_poly.entity_id
_entity_poly.type
_entity_poly.pdbx_seq_one_letter_code
_entity_poly.pdbx_strand_id
1 'polypeptide(L)'
;NNPDVVVFYLSIHPLHAGTASHAALFAIINALERQLTIAKAKARVKEWEHKKHMLHLSSYINEDQFTSLRHSPRGTVWSKETLTKALKICLSCRSRGYDMVKELGQPLPSQRTLQRHIEHCKFRPGLLVDIMDSLAVKVIVTNLSILQQYGSS
;
A
#
# COMPACT_ATOMS: atom_id res chain seq x y z
N ASN A 1 11.43 3.91 -98.96
CA ASN A 1 10.26 4.75 -98.66
C ASN A 1 9.16 3.95 -97.99
N ASN A 2 9.20 3.83 -96.66
CA ASN A 2 8.09 4.20 -95.79
C ASN A 2 8.67 4.40 -94.37
N PRO A 3 8.74 5.63 -93.85
CA PRO A 3 9.39 5.97 -92.59
C PRO A 3 8.36 6.26 -91.49
N ASP A 4 7.55 5.28 -91.11
CA ASP A 4 6.68 5.30 -89.92
C ASP A 4 6.40 3.81 -89.65
N VAL A 5 7.03 3.14 -88.70
CA VAL A 5 6.74 3.22 -87.27
C VAL A 5 8.01 2.81 -86.52
N VAL A 6 8.70 3.81 -85.98
CA VAL A 6 9.77 3.65 -85.00
C VAL A 6 9.12 3.62 -83.62
N VAL A 7 9.65 2.79 -82.73
CA VAL A 7 9.50 2.81 -81.25
C VAL A 7 8.24 2.16 -80.68
N PHE A 8 8.33 0.86 -80.37
CA PHE A 8 7.84 0.34 -79.09
C PHE A 8 8.93 -0.52 -78.45
N TYR A 9 10.07 0.13 -78.19
CA TYR A 9 11.05 -0.38 -77.23
C TYR A 9 10.62 0.11 -75.84
N LEU A 10 10.40 -0.83 -74.92
CA LEU A 10 10.46 -0.66 -73.47
C LEU A 10 9.58 0.44 -72.86
N SER A 11 8.38 0.06 -72.41
CA SER A 11 7.73 0.74 -71.28
C SER A 11 7.22 -0.28 -70.27
N ILE A 12 8.18 -0.96 -69.65
CA ILE A 12 8.02 -1.44 -68.27
C ILE A 12 8.78 -0.43 -67.42
N HIS A 13 8.05 0.59 -66.99
CA HIS A 13 8.47 1.58 -66.00
C HIS A 13 8.93 0.88 -64.69
N PRO A 14 9.95 1.39 -63.98
CA PRO A 14 10.36 0.84 -62.69
C PRO A 14 9.33 1.20 -61.60
N LEU A 15 8.28 0.40 -61.46
CA LEU A 15 7.21 0.58 -60.46
C LEU A 15 7.39 -0.26 -59.16
N HIS A 16 8.57 -0.87 -58.96
CA HIS A 16 8.79 -1.85 -57.89
C HIS A 16 9.59 -1.33 -56.67
N ALA A 17 10.21 -0.15 -56.74
CA ALA A 17 11.02 0.37 -55.62
C ALA A 17 10.17 1.06 -54.52
N GLY A 18 9.16 1.85 -54.89
CA GLY A 18 8.29 2.55 -53.93
C GLY A 18 7.26 1.66 -53.24
N THR A 19 6.80 0.60 -53.91
CA THR A 19 5.81 -0.36 -53.39
C THR A 19 6.40 -1.25 -52.30
N ALA A 20 7.66 -1.68 -52.46
CA ALA A 20 8.39 -2.44 -51.44
C ALA A 20 8.65 -1.60 -50.16
N SER A 21 8.95 -0.30 -50.32
CA SER A 21 9.12 0.64 -49.19
C SER A 21 7.81 0.89 -48.44
N HIS A 22 6.71 1.11 -49.16
CA HIS A 22 5.39 1.28 -48.56
C HIS A 22 4.91 0.02 -47.82
N ALA A 23 5.13 -1.17 -48.39
CA ALA A 23 4.82 -2.44 -47.73
C ALA A 23 5.63 -2.64 -46.45
N ALA A 24 6.92 -2.27 -46.45
CA ALA A 24 7.77 -2.32 -45.26
C ALA A 24 7.28 -1.37 -44.15
N LEU A 25 6.91 -0.13 -44.50
CA LEU A 25 6.33 0.84 -43.55
C LEU A 25 4.99 0.33 -42.98
N PHE A 26 4.12 -0.23 -43.81
CA PHE A 26 2.86 -0.82 -43.37
C PHE A 26 3.08 -2.00 -42.40
N ALA A 27 4.07 -2.86 -42.67
CA ALA A 27 4.41 -3.96 -41.76
C ALA A 27 4.90 -3.46 -40.39
N ILE A 28 5.68 -2.38 -40.36
CA ILE A 28 6.16 -1.76 -39.12
C ILE A 28 4.99 -1.16 -38.32
N ILE A 29 4.09 -0.42 -38.98
CA ILE A 29 2.90 0.17 -38.33
C ILE A 29 2.06 -0.93 -37.67
N ASN A 30 1.75 -2.00 -38.40
CA ASN A 30 1.00 -3.13 -37.85
C ASN A 30 1.72 -3.82 -36.68
N ALA A 31 3.06 -3.95 -36.75
CA ALA A 31 3.84 -4.54 -35.67
C ALA A 31 3.78 -3.67 -34.40
N LEU A 32 3.87 -2.35 -34.54
CA LEU A 32 3.75 -1.40 -33.43
C LEU A 32 2.34 -1.40 -32.83
N GLU A 33 1.29 -1.44 -33.65
CA GLU A 33 -0.10 -1.56 -33.19
C GLU A 33 -0.33 -2.85 -32.38
N ARG A 34 0.24 -3.96 -32.84
CA ARG A 34 0.23 -5.23 -32.10
C ARG A 34 0.97 -5.11 -30.76
N GLN A 35 2.17 -4.52 -30.75
CA GLN A 35 2.92 -4.31 -29.50
C GLN A 35 2.15 -3.44 -28.52
N LEU A 36 1.52 -2.36 -28.98
CA LEU A 36 0.69 -1.47 -28.18
C LEU A 36 -0.53 -2.20 -27.61
N THR A 37 -1.19 -3.03 -28.41
CA THR A 37 -2.32 -3.86 -27.96
C THR A 37 -1.90 -4.85 -26.88
N ILE A 38 -0.77 -5.53 -27.06
CA ILE A 38 -0.20 -6.46 -26.08
C ILE A 38 0.20 -5.71 -24.79
N ALA A 39 0.84 -4.55 -24.91
CA ALA A 39 1.25 -3.74 -23.76
C ALA A 39 0.04 -3.26 -22.95
N LYS A 40 -1.03 -2.80 -23.61
CA LYS A 40 -2.29 -2.42 -22.96
C LYS A 40 -2.94 -3.60 -22.24
N ALA A 41 -2.99 -4.77 -22.88
CA ALA A 41 -3.52 -5.98 -22.25
C ALA A 41 -2.73 -6.37 -20.99
N LYS A 42 -1.40 -6.36 -21.06
CA LYS A 42 -0.51 -6.62 -19.91
C LYS A 42 -0.72 -5.60 -18.79
N ALA A 43 -0.82 -4.31 -19.11
CA ALA A 43 -1.09 -3.27 -18.13
C ALA A 43 -2.43 -3.50 -17.40
N ARG A 44 -3.47 -3.91 -18.13
CA ARG A 44 -4.79 -4.19 -17.54
C ARG A 44 -4.76 -5.36 -16.56
N VAL A 45 -4.04 -6.43 -16.90
CA VAL A 45 -3.86 -7.58 -15.99
C VAL A 45 -3.13 -7.14 -14.72
N LYS A 46 -2.02 -6.41 -14.87
CA LYS A 46 -1.24 -5.91 -13.73
C LYS A 46 -2.03 -4.95 -12.84
N GLU A 47 -2.84 -4.08 -13.44
CA GLU A 47 -3.73 -3.16 -12.71
C GLU A 47 -4.77 -3.93 -11.88
N TRP A 48 -5.36 -4.98 -12.46
CA TRP A 48 -6.31 -5.82 -11.75
C TRP A 48 -5.68 -6.58 -10.59
N GLU A 49 -4.51 -7.18 -10.81
CA GLU A 49 -3.74 -7.85 -9.74
C GLU A 49 -3.36 -6.87 -8.63
N HIS A 50 -2.89 -5.68 -9.00
CA HIS A 50 -2.57 -4.61 -8.07
C HIS A 50 -3.80 -4.23 -7.23
N LYS A 51 -4.93 -3.94 -7.88
CA LYS A 51 -6.18 -3.59 -7.19
C LYS A 51 -6.67 -4.71 -6.28
N LYS A 52 -6.58 -5.97 -6.71
CA LYS A 52 -6.94 -7.14 -5.90
C LYS A 52 -6.08 -7.23 -4.63
N HIS A 53 -4.77 -7.07 -4.75
CA HIS A 53 -3.86 -7.09 -3.60
C HIS A 53 -4.12 -5.90 -2.66
N MET A 54 -4.40 -4.71 -3.21
CA MET A 54 -4.74 -3.53 -2.43
C MET A 54 -6.04 -3.69 -1.65
N LEU A 55 -7.08 -4.29 -2.24
CA LEU A 55 -8.34 -4.57 -1.54
C LEU A 55 -8.16 -5.51 -0.34
N HIS A 56 -7.32 -6.54 -0.48
CA HIS A 56 -6.99 -7.40 0.65
C HIS A 56 -6.20 -6.64 1.72
N LEU A 57 -5.21 -5.84 1.30
CA LEU A 57 -4.33 -5.13 2.23
C LEU A 57 -5.04 -4.00 3.00
N SER A 58 -5.99 -3.31 2.36
CA SER A 58 -6.79 -2.25 2.98
C SER A 58 -7.70 -2.76 4.11
N SER A 59 -7.96 -4.08 4.17
CA SER A 59 -8.66 -4.69 5.31
C SER A 59 -7.77 -4.82 6.56
N TYR A 60 -6.45 -4.80 6.38
CA TYR A 60 -5.46 -5.06 7.43
C TYR A 60 -4.69 -3.81 7.88
N ILE A 61 -4.34 -2.91 6.94
CA ILE A 61 -3.66 -1.64 7.23
C ILE A 61 -4.41 -0.45 6.65
N ASN A 62 -4.20 0.71 7.25
CA ASN A 62 -4.79 1.97 6.82
C ASN A 62 -3.93 2.66 5.72
N GLU A 63 -4.51 3.64 5.03
CA GLU A 63 -3.85 4.38 3.94
C GLU A 63 -2.57 5.11 4.38
N ASP A 64 -2.56 5.67 5.59
CA ASP A 64 -1.38 6.33 6.17
C ASP A 64 -0.24 5.33 6.45
N GLN A 65 -0.59 4.11 6.84
CA GLN A 65 0.37 3.01 6.99
C GLN A 65 0.95 2.59 5.64
N PHE A 66 0.12 2.50 4.60
CA PHE A 66 0.58 2.22 3.24
C PHE A 66 1.53 3.31 2.72
N THR A 67 1.15 4.57 2.94
CA THR A 67 1.99 5.73 2.61
C THR A 67 3.34 5.67 3.33
N SER A 68 3.34 5.26 4.61
CA SER A 68 4.57 5.09 5.40
C SER A 68 5.47 3.94 4.92
N LEU A 69 4.91 2.93 4.26
CA LEU A 69 5.67 1.84 3.65
C LEU A 69 6.27 2.26 2.30
N ARG A 70 5.51 3.04 1.53
CA ARG A 70 5.94 3.54 0.21
C ARG A 70 7.01 4.62 0.31
N HIS A 71 6.95 5.41 1.39
CA HIS A 71 7.85 6.51 1.66
C HIS A 71 8.63 6.27 2.97
N SER A 72 9.38 7.27 3.43
CA SER A 72 9.95 7.17 4.77
C SER A 72 8.85 7.34 5.81
N PRO A 73 8.86 6.57 6.92
CA PRO A 73 7.96 6.80 8.05
C PRO A 73 8.25 8.13 8.78
N ARG A 74 9.38 8.79 8.47
CA ARG A 74 9.68 10.14 8.96
C ARG A 74 8.77 11.15 8.29
N GLY A 75 8.00 11.87 9.09
CA GLY A 75 7.08 12.91 8.61
C GLY A 75 5.70 12.39 8.22
N THR A 76 5.43 11.09 8.37
CA THR A 76 4.08 10.54 8.17
C THR A 76 3.10 11.14 9.18
N VAL A 77 2.00 11.68 8.67
CA VAL A 77 0.84 12.06 9.47
C VAL A 77 -0.01 10.82 9.69
N TRP A 78 -0.15 10.41 10.95
CA TRP A 78 -0.87 9.19 11.31
C TRP A 78 -2.35 9.47 11.52
N SER A 79 -3.20 8.59 11.00
CA SER A 79 -4.64 8.64 11.20
C SER A 79 -5.00 8.29 12.65
N LYS A 80 -6.18 8.75 13.10
CA LYS A 80 -6.70 8.41 14.43
C LYS A 80 -6.88 6.89 14.59
N GLU A 81 -7.28 6.20 13.52
CA GLU A 81 -7.43 4.74 13.52
C GLU A 81 -6.09 4.04 13.73
N THR A 82 -5.04 4.47 13.02
CA THR A 82 -3.70 3.90 13.18
C THR A 82 -3.14 4.17 14.58
N LEU A 83 -3.29 5.40 15.08
CA LEU A 83 -2.87 5.76 16.44
C LEU A 83 -3.60 4.91 17.49
N THR A 84 -4.91 4.73 17.35
CA THR A 84 -5.72 3.89 18.25
C THR A 84 -5.24 2.43 18.22
N LYS A 85 -5.00 1.88 17.02
CA LYS A 85 -4.49 0.50 16.85
C LYS A 85 -3.11 0.34 17.48
N ALA A 86 -2.20 1.28 17.23
CA ALA A 86 -0.86 1.29 17.77
C ALA A 86 -0.85 1.42 19.31
N LEU A 87 -1.72 2.25 19.87
CA LEU A 87 -1.88 2.37 21.33
C LEU A 87 -2.39 1.08 21.96
N LYS A 88 -3.38 0.41 21.34
CA LYS A 88 -3.86 -0.90 21.82
C LYS A 88 -2.71 -1.90 21.90
N ILE A 89 -1.91 -2.03 20.83
CA ILE A 89 -0.74 -2.91 20.81
C ILE A 89 0.23 -2.52 21.93
N CYS A 90 0.61 -1.24 22.02
CA CYS A 90 1.57 -0.76 23.02
C CYS A 90 1.10 -1.01 24.46
N LEU A 91 -0.20 -0.87 24.75
CA LEU A 91 -0.76 -1.15 26.07
C LEU A 91 -0.81 -2.65 26.38
N SER A 92 -1.03 -3.50 25.38
CA SER A 92 -1.07 -4.95 25.55
C SER A 92 0.31 -5.58 25.80
N CYS A 93 1.35 -5.14 25.09
CA CYS A 93 2.67 -5.79 25.14
C CYS A 93 3.83 -4.89 25.64
N ARG A 94 3.51 -3.68 26.11
CA ARG A 94 4.47 -2.66 26.58
C ARG A 94 5.45 -2.21 25.48
N SER A 95 6.38 -1.31 25.83
CA SER A 95 7.33 -0.72 24.90
C SER A 95 8.16 -1.77 24.14
N ARG A 96 8.72 -2.75 24.84
CA ARG A 96 9.55 -3.81 24.23
C ARG A 96 8.77 -4.66 23.23
N GLY A 97 7.56 -5.07 23.59
CA GLY A 97 6.69 -5.84 22.69
C GLY A 97 6.24 -5.01 21.49
N TYR A 98 5.96 -3.73 21.70
CA TYR A 98 5.62 -2.81 20.62
C TYR A 98 6.77 -2.63 19.62
N ASP A 99 8.00 -2.47 20.12
CA ASP A 99 9.18 -2.36 19.27
C ASP A 99 9.41 -3.66 18.49
N MET A 100 9.22 -4.83 19.10
CA MET A 100 9.29 -6.10 18.41
C MET A 100 8.25 -6.21 17.28
N VAL A 101 7.01 -5.77 17.49
CA VAL A 101 5.97 -5.76 16.44
C VAL A 101 6.39 -4.89 15.25
N LYS A 102 7.06 -3.76 15.50
CA LYS A 102 7.63 -2.92 14.44
C LYS A 102 8.82 -3.57 13.74
N GLU A 103 9.71 -4.23 14.49
CA GLU A 103 10.85 -4.99 13.94
C GLU A 103 10.38 -6.13 13.02
N LEU A 104 9.22 -6.74 13.31
CA LEU A 104 8.55 -7.71 12.45
C LEU A 104 7.91 -7.09 11.19
N GLY A 105 8.11 -5.79 10.94
CA GLY A 105 7.72 -5.12 9.71
C GLY A 105 6.37 -4.41 9.75
N GLN A 106 5.75 -4.23 10.93
CA GLN A 106 4.49 -3.50 10.99
C GLN A 106 4.69 -1.99 10.81
N PRO A 107 3.97 -1.34 9.87
CA PRO A 107 4.03 0.11 9.65
C PRO A 107 3.29 0.85 10.76
N LEU A 108 3.97 1.06 11.88
CA LEU A 108 3.42 1.73 13.05
C LEU A 108 4.21 3.00 13.40
N PRO A 109 3.56 3.98 14.04
CA PRO A 109 4.22 5.18 14.53
C PRO A 109 5.37 4.89 15.50
N SER A 110 6.20 5.90 15.74
CA SER A 110 7.20 5.80 16.81
C SER A 110 6.55 5.89 18.20
N GLN A 111 7.20 5.34 19.23
CA GLN A 111 6.75 5.53 20.61
C GLN A 111 6.64 7.02 20.97
N ARG A 112 7.59 7.84 20.49
CA ARG A 112 7.56 9.31 20.66
C ARG A 112 6.30 9.93 20.06
N THR A 113 5.84 9.44 18.91
CA THR A 113 4.61 9.88 18.25
C THR A 113 3.38 9.52 19.09
N LEU A 114 3.32 8.29 19.62
CA LEU A 114 2.24 7.87 20.51
C LEU A 114 2.19 8.69 21.79
N GLN A 115 3.34 8.94 22.39
CA GLN A 115 3.46 9.76 23.59
C GLN A 115 2.92 11.16 23.36
N ARG A 116 3.36 11.85 22.30
CA ARG A 116 2.84 13.19 21.93
C ARG A 116 1.34 13.18 21.71
N HIS A 117 0.81 12.13 21.08
CA HIS A 117 -0.63 12.00 20.87
C HIS A 117 -1.40 11.92 22.21
N ILE A 118 -0.89 11.15 23.19
CA ILE A 118 -1.49 11.05 24.52
C ILE A 118 -1.29 12.34 25.32
N GLU A 119 -0.15 13.02 25.21
CA GLU A 119 0.12 14.29 25.91
C GLU A 119 -0.95 15.35 25.60
N HIS A 120 -1.54 15.32 24.40
CA HIS A 120 -2.63 16.20 24.01
C HIS A 120 -4.03 15.75 24.48
N CYS A 121 -4.17 14.54 25.02
CA CYS A 121 -5.41 14.09 25.64
C CYS A 121 -5.59 14.76 27.00
N LYS A 122 -6.53 15.70 27.09
CA LYS A 122 -6.90 16.34 28.35
C LYS A 122 -7.70 15.35 29.20
N PHE A 123 -7.21 15.06 30.40
CA PHE A 123 -7.99 14.34 31.40
C PHE A 123 -8.85 15.32 32.20
N ARG A 124 -10.05 14.89 32.57
CA ARG A 124 -10.89 15.66 33.50
C ARG A 124 -10.18 15.74 34.87
N PRO A 125 -10.15 16.91 35.53
CA PRO A 125 -9.67 17.02 36.91
C PRO A 125 -10.38 16.00 37.82
N GLY A 126 -9.62 15.29 38.65
CA GLY A 126 -10.14 14.26 39.56
C GLY A 126 -10.25 12.86 38.96
N LEU A 127 -10.21 12.68 37.63
CA LEU A 127 -10.34 11.35 37.01
C LEU A 127 -9.28 10.34 37.51
N LEU A 128 -8.05 10.81 37.76
CA LEU A 128 -7.01 9.94 38.30
C LEU A 128 -7.39 9.44 39.70
N VAL A 129 -8.00 10.29 40.54
CA VAL A 129 -8.46 9.91 41.88
C VAL A 129 -9.57 8.86 41.75
N ASP A 130 -10.56 9.13 40.90
CA ASP A 130 -11.68 8.20 40.65
C ASP A 130 -11.20 6.82 40.15
N ILE A 131 -10.19 6.80 39.26
CA ILE A 131 -9.58 5.57 38.74
C ILE A 131 -8.78 4.86 39.85
N MET A 132 -8.01 5.59 40.64
CA MET A 132 -7.18 5.00 41.70
C MET A 132 -8.03 4.40 42.81
N ASP A 133 -9.13 5.05 43.19
CA ASP A 133 -10.09 4.51 44.16
C ASP A 133 -10.73 3.21 43.65
N SER A 134 -11.16 3.21 42.38
CA SER A 134 -11.71 2.02 41.71
C SER A 134 -10.69 0.86 41.65
N LEU A 135 -9.42 1.17 41.39
CA LEU A 135 -8.32 0.20 41.38
C LEU A 135 -8.01 -0.33 42.78
N ALA A 136 -8.01 0.54 43.79
CA ALA A 136 -7.76 0.17 45.18
C ALA A 136 -8.81 -0.85 45.67
N VAL A 137 -10.09 -0.60 45.39
CA VAL A 137 -11.18 -1.55 45.70
C VAL A 137 -10.92 -2.89 45.02
N LYS A 138 -10.56 -2.89 43.73
CA LYS A 138 -10.28 -4.14 43.00
C LYS A 138 -9.12 -4.92 43.60
N VAL A 139 -8.04 -4.25 44.00
CA VAL A 139 -6.88 -4.88 44.65
C VAL A 139 -7.29 -5.50 45.98
N ILE A 140 -8.05 -4.77 46.82
CA ILE A 140 -8.55 -5.28 48.11
C ILE A 140 -9.41 -6.53 47.91
N VAL A 141 -10.38 -6.48 46.99
CA VAL A 141 -11.24 -7.63 46.68
C VAL A 141 -10.41 -8.82 46.23
N THR A 142 -9.45 -8.62 45.32
CA THR A 142 -8.59 -9.69 44.81
C THR A 142 -7.77 -10.33 45.94
N ASN A 143 -7.19 -9.52 46.83
CA ASN A 143 -6.42 -10.00 47.97
C ASN A 143 -7.29 -10.78 48.97
N LEU A 144 -8.52 -10.31 49.24
CA LEU A 144 -9.47 -11.02 50.10
C LEU A 144 -9.86 -12.38 49.51
N SER A 145 -10.12 -12.47 48.21
CA SER A 145 -10.41 -13.73 47.53
C SER A 145 -9.24 -14.72 47.58
N ILE A 146 -8.01 -14.22 47.44
CA ILE A 146 -6.80 -15.04 47.60
C ILE A 146 -6.70 -15.58 49.02
N LEU A 147 -6.88 -14.74 50.05
CA LEU A 147 -6.81 -15.15 51.45
C LEU A 147 -7.89 -16.17 51.83
N GLN A 148 -9.09 -16.06 51.26
CA GLN A 148 -10.16 -17.04 51.47
C GLN A 148 -9.86 -18.41 50.83
N GLN A 149 -9.15 -18.44 49.69
CA GLN A 149 -8.71 -19.68 49.05
C GLN A 149 -7.64 -20.44 49.85
N TYR A 150 -6.77 -19.73 50.58
CA TYR A 150 -5.72 -20.35 51.41
C TYR A 150 -6.12 -20.60 52.87
N GLY A 151 -7.26 -20.08 53.33
CA GLY A 151 -7.76 -20.23 54.70
C GLY A 151 -8.76 -21.36 54.93
N SER A 152 -9.02 -22.22 53.93
CA SER A 152 -9.95 -23.35 54.01
C SER A 152 -9.28 -24.73 53.83
N SER A 153 -7.97 -24.83 54.09
CA SER A 153 -7.23 -26.10 54.16
C SER A 153 -6.87 -26.44 55.61
#